data_AF-A0A3D0NYC4-F1
#
_entry.id   AF-A0A3D0NYC4-F1
#
_cell.length_a   1.000
_cell.length_b   1.000
_cell.length_c   1.000
_cell.angle_alpha   90.00
_cell.angle_beta   90.00
_cell.angle_gamma   90.00
#
_symmetry.space_group_name_H-M   'P 1'
#
loop_
_entity.id
_entity.type
_entity.pdbx_description
1 polymer ?
#
loop_
_entity_poly.entity_id
_entity_poly.type
_entity_poly.pdbx_seq_one_letter_code
_entity_poly.pdbx_strand_id
1 'polypeptide(L)'
;MKSNYWEEIMKKLLIFTTISVAAFAAACGSSTDDHSGHDHGNTANTNAAPAGPLTLTNAEVPQRIKDMMAARGEQDAAAPQVRITAPVDGSTVESSTVRVQLVVGGDLKGYKPGMDPETKMGNHIHVILDNQPYEAYYNIDQEFELRNVPDGEHTLRVFASRPWHESYKNEEAFDVVKFTVKNGGANLDLPATANNGQQMSNANANT
;
A
#
# COMPACT_ATOMS: atom_id res chain seq x y z
N MET A 1 -53.58 -10.59 26.04
CA MET A 1 -53.52 -9.25 25.45
C MET A 1 -52.09 -9.00 24.96
N LYS A 2 -51.84 -9.22 23.67
CA LYS A 2 -50.57 -8.91 23.00
C LYS A 2 -50.88 -7.74 22.06
N SER A 3 -50.22 -6.60 22.22
CA SER A 3 -50.42 -5.42 21.37
C SER A 3 -49.07 -4.84 20.92
N ASN A 4 -48.69 -5.22 19.70
CA ASN A 4 -48.53 -4.34 18.53
C ASN A 4 -47.55 -3.16 18.60
N TYR A 5 -46.45 -3.27 19.34
CA TYR A 5 -45.39 -2.24 19.32
C TYR A 5 -44.46 -2.31 18.09
N TRP A 6 -44.45 -3.44 17.36
CA TRP A 6 -43.53 -3.67 16.23
C TRP A 6 -44.11 -3.33 14.84
N GLU A 7 -45.44 -3.27 14.71
CA GLU A 7 -46.15 -2.93 13.47
C GLU A 7 -46.02 -1.43 13.11
N GLU A 8 -45.89 -0.56 14.12
CA GLU A 8 -45.75 0.90 13.92
C GLU A 8 -44.34 1.33 13.50
N ILE A 9 -43.32 0.51 13.78
CA ILE A 9 -41.93 0.78 13.38
C ILE A 9 -41.73 0.43 11.90
N MET A 10 -42.34 -0.66 11.42
CA MET A 10 -42.22 -1.12 10.03
C MET A 10 -43.03 -0.27 9.04
N LYS A 11 -44.11 0.39 9.48
CA LYS A 11 -44.92 1.29 8.63
C LYS A 11 -44.30 2.66 8.38
N LYS A 12 -43.30 3.08 9.16
CA LYS A 12 -42.59 4.37 8.97
C LYS A 12 -41.41 4.30 8.01
N LEU A 13 -41.09 3.12 7.46
CA LEU A 13 -40.00 2.94 6.49
C LEU A 13 -40.47 2.88 5.02
N LEU A 14 -41.75 3.16 4.73
CA LEU A 14 -42.32 2.95 3.39
C LEU A 14 -42.87 4.21 2.70
N ILE A 15 -42.54 5.40 3.17
CA ILE A 15 -42.98 6.67 2.57
C ILE A 15 -41.76 7.61 2.53
N PHE A 16 -41.64 8.38 1.44
CA PHE A 16 -40.45 9.12 0.93
C PHE A 16 -39.59 8.20 0.04
N THR A 17 -39.51 8.35 -1.29
CA THR A 17 -39.75 9.53 -2.14
C THR A 17 -39.78 9.05 -3.59
N THR A 18 -40.92 9.22 -4.25
CA THR A 18 -41.03 9.26 -5.71
C THR A 18 -40.75 10.69 -6.17
N ILE A 19 -39.63 10.95 -6.85
CA ILE A 19 -39.46 12.18 -7.63
C ILE A 19 -38.90 11.81 -9.01
N SER A 20 -39.73 12.12 -9.99
CA SER A 20 -39.63 12.04 -11.44
C SER A 20 -38.26 12.41 -12.04
N VAL A 21 -37.74 11.55 -12.91
CA VAL A 21 -36.76 11.94 -13.93
C VAL A 21 -37.51 12.09 -15.25
N ALA A 22 -37.75 13.33 -15.63
CA ALA A 22 -38.31 13.71 -16.91
C ALA A 22 -37.27 13.46 -18.02
N ALA A 23 -37.71 12.75 -19.07
CA ALA A 23 -37.00 12.65 -20.32
C ALA A 23 -37.02 14.00 -21.05
N PHE A 24 -35.85 14.57 -21.31
CA PHE A 24 -35.67 15.62 -22.31
C PHE A 24 -34.78 15.05 -23.42
N ALA A 25 -35.41 14.85 -24.59
CA ALA A 25 -34.73 14.60 -25.84
C ALA A 25 -34.41 15.92 -26.54
N ALA A 26 -33.36 15.87 -27.37
CA ALA A 26 -32.97 16.80 -28.42
C ALA A 26 -32.20 18.07 -28.01
N ALA A 27 -30.88 18.01 -28.20
CA ALA A 27 -30.18 19.03 -28.98
C ALA A 27 -29.02 18.37 -29.73
N CYS A 28 -29.17 18.27 -31.05
CA CYS A 28 -28.08 17.96 -31.97
C CYS A 28 -27.07 19.10 -31.94
N GLY A 29 -25.80 18.78 -31.70
CA GLY A 29 -24.67 19.67 -31.88
C GLY A 29 -23.56 18.92 -32.60
N SER A 30 -23.64 18.88 -33.93
CA SER A 30 -22.54 18.43 -34.78
C SER A 30 -21.41 19.44 -34.72
N SER A 31 -20.34 19.12 -33.98
CA SER A 31 -19.04 19.75 -34.18
C SER A 31 -18.24 18.81 -35.08
N THR A 32 -18.04 19.24 -36.32
CA THR A 32 -17.05 18.69 -37.25
C THR A 32 -15.66 18.97 -36.69
N ASP A 33 -15.03 17.97 -36.12
CA ASP A 33 -13.58 17.99 -35.89
C ASP A 33 -12.89 17.48 -37.16
N ASP A 34 -12.34 18.42 -37.93
CA ASP A 34 -11.38 18.15 -38.99
C ASP A 34 -10.08 17.61 -38.37
N HIS A 35 -9.97 16.28 -38.24
CA HIS A 35 -8.67 15.63 -38.04
C HIS A 35 -7.89 15.63 -39.36
N SER A 36 -7.30 16.78 -39.69
CA SER A 36 -6.18 16.81 -40.63
C SER A 36 -5.00 16.06 -39.99
N GLY A 37 -4.66 14.93 -40.59
CA GLY A 37 -3.55 14.09 -40.17
C GLY A 37 -2.25 14.89 -40.12
N HIS A 38 -1.71 15.09 -38.91
CA HIS A 38 -0.32 15.45 -38.74
C HIS A 38 0.52 14.20 -38.99
N ASP A 39 0.98 14.07 -40.23
CA ASP A 39 2.01 13.12 -40.61
C ASP A 39 3.29 13.53 -39.87
N HIS A 40 3.66 12.79 -38.83
CA HIS A 40 4.94 12.96 -38.14
C HIS A 40 6.04 12.36 -39.01
N GLY A 41 6.42 13.08 -40.06
CA GLY A 41 7.61 12.78 -40.85
C GLY A 41 8.85 12.87 -39.97
N ASN A 42 9.36 11.72 -39.52
CA ASN A 42 10.64 11.61 -38.85
C ASN A 42 11.76 11.91 -39.86
N THR A 43 12.15 13.18 -39.99
CA THR A 43 13.38 13.57 -40.67
C THR A 43 14.54 13.37 -39.70
N ALA A 44 15.17 12.20 -39.77
CA ALA A 44 16.41 11.94 -39.06
C ALA A 44 17.50 12.90 -39.59
N ASN A 45 17.88 13.88 -38.78
CA ASN A 45 19.04 14.72 -39.03
C ASN A 45 20.31 13.88 -38.79
N THR A 46 21.02 13.51 -39.87
CA THR A 46 22.24 12.68 -39.82
C THR A 46 23.51 13.46 -39.46
N ASN A 47 23.41 14.72 -39.08
CA ASN A 47 24.54 15.52 -38.59
C ASN A 47 24.49 15.69 -37.06
N ALA A 48 24.68 14.61 -36.31
CA ALA A 48 24.99 14.67 -34.88
C ALA A 48 26.51 14.58 -34.70
N ALA A 49 27.14 15.70 -34.32
CA ALA A 49 28.51 15.71 -33.81
C ALA A 49 28.60 14.83 -32.54
N PRO A 50 29.76 14.19 -32.24
CA PRO A 50 29.88 13.37 -31.05
C PRO A 50 29.64 14.25 -29.82
N ALA A 51 28.60 13.93 -29.05
CA ALA A 51 28.32 14.60 -27.79
C ALA A 51 29.51 14.37 -26.86
N GLY A 52 30.17 15.46 -26.43
CA GLY A 52 31.14 15.41 -25.35
C GLY A 52 30.50 14.84 -24.08
N PRO A 53 31.31 14.40 -23.09
CA PRO A 53 30.79 13.80 -21.87
C PRO A 53 29.79 14.75 -21.18
N LEU A 54 28.55 14.28 -21.02
CA LEU A 54 27.50 15.00 -20.31
C LEU A 54 27.85 15.06 -18.83
N THR A 55 28.02 16.27 -18.29
CA THR A 55 28.18 16.48 -16.85
C THR A 55 26.79 16.75 -16.27
N LEU A 56 26.24 15.77 -15.56
CA LEU A 56 24.96 15.90 -14.86
C LEU A 56 25.20 16.52 -13.49
N THR A 57 24.56 17.66 -13.22
CA THR A 57 24.55 18.29 -11.89
C THR A 57 23.15 18.22 -11.30
N ASN A 58 23.06 17.94 -10.00
CA ASN A 58 21.77 17.97 -9.31
C ASN A 58 21.22 19.40 -9.27
N ALA A 59 19.94 19.58 -9.57
CA ALA A 59 19.29 20.88 -9.47
C ALA A 59 19.02 21.25 -8.01
N GLU A 60 18.96 22.55 -7.71
CA GLU A 60 18.57 23.01 -6.38
C GLU A 60 17.08 22.68 -6.12
N VAL A 61 16.80 22.18 -4.91
CA VAL A 61 15.42 21.92 -4.45
C VAL A 61 14.63 23.24 -4.37
N PRO A 62 13.43 23.34 -4.98
CA PRO A 62 12.61 24.55 -4.93
C PRO A 62 12.24 24.98 -3.50
N GLN A 63 12.11 26.28 -3.26
CA GLN A 63 11.82 26.82 -1.92
C GLN A 63 10.58 26.22 -1.26
N ARG A 64 9.48 26.02 -2.03
CA ARG A 64 8.26 25.40 -1.49
C ARG A 64 8.49 23.99 -0.94
N ILE A 65 9.40 23.23 -1.56
CA ILE A 65 9.73 21.89 -1.07
C ILE A 65 10.54 22.00 0.22
N LYS A 66 11.49 22.93 0.32
CA LYS A 66 12.23 23.19 1.57
C LYS A 66 11.29 23.56 2.71
N ASP A 67 10.30 24.41 2.46
CA ASP A 67 9.31 24.80 3.46
C ASP A 67 8.45 23.61 3.90
N MET A 68 8.03 22.75 2.96
CA MET A 68 7.30 21.51 3.27
C MET A 68 8.16 20.53 4.08
N MET A 69 9.44 20.39 3.76
CA MET A 69 10.37 19.54 4.52
C MET A 69 10.52 20.05 5.96
N ALA A 70 10.70 21.36 6.13
CA ALA A 70 10.76 21.97 7.46
C ALA A 70 9.45 21.74 8.26
N ALA A 71 8.28 21.83 7.60
CA ALA A 71 6.99 21.56 8.24
C ALA A 71 6.82 20.09 8.66
N ARG A 72 7.48 19.14 7.99
CA ARG A 72 7.50 17.71 8.36
C ARG A 72 8.45 17.40 9.51
N GLY A 73 9.21 18.39 9.99
CA GLY A 73 10.16 18.24 11.09
C GLY A 73 11.29 17.27 10.73
N GLU A 74 11.58 16.34 11.63
CA GLU A 74 12.72 15.43 11.49
C GLU A 74 12.47 14.23 10.56
N GLN A 75 11.24 14.06 10.06
CA GLN A 75 10.85 12.95 9.16
C GLN A 75 11.73 12.86 7.89
N ASP A 76 12.22 13.98 7.38
CA ASP A 76 13.12 14.01 6.22
C ASP A 76 14.58 13.72 6.55
N ALA A 77 14.97 13.83 7.83
CA ALA A 77 16.32 13.53 8.31
C ALA A 77 16.47 12.09 8.83
N ALA A 78 15.36 11.39 9.10
CA ALA A 78 15.40 10.00 9.55
C ALA A 78 15.95 9.06 8.47
N ALA A 79 16.77 8.11 8.91
CA ALA A 79 17.27 6.99 8.13
C ALA A 79 17.03 5.69 8.93
N PRO A 80 15.77 5.22 9.01
CA PRO A 80 15.43 4.03 9.77
C PRO A 80 16.04 2.80 9.11
N GLN A 81 16.50 1.87 9.94
CA GLN A 81 16.80 0.50 9.57
C GLN A 81 15.63 -0.39 9.98
N VAL A 82 15.21 -1.30 9.12
CA VAL A 82 14.26 -2.38 9.46
C VAL A 82 14.89 -3.72 9.11
N ARG A 83 14.74 -4.71 9.99
CA ARG A 83 15.24 -6.07 9.76
C ARG A 83 14.22 -7.11 10.18
N ILE A 84 13.99 -8.10 9.33
CA ILE A 84 13.20 -9.28 9.61
C ILE A 84 14.08 -10.27 10.39
N THR A 85 13.63 -10.66 11.58
CA THR A 85 14.31 -11.65 12.44
C THR A 85 13.52 -12.96 12.53
N ALA A 86 12.23 -12.93 12.22
CA ALA A 86 11.40 -14.10 11.97
C ALA A 86 10.37 -13.78 10.88
N PRO A 87 10.12 -14.69 9.91
CA PRO A 87 10.89 -15.91 9.65
C PRO A 87 12.35 -15.58 9.25
N VAL A 88 13.26 -16.51 9.52
CA VAL A 88 14.66 -16.38 9.07
C VAL A 88 14.70 -16.65 7.56
N ASP A 89 15.57 -15.94 6.84
CA ASP A 89 15.74 -16.18 5.40
C ASP A 89 16.14 -17.64 5.10
N GLY A 90 15.46 -18.23 4.13
CA GLY A 90 15.57 -19.64 3.75
C GLY A 90 14.94 -20.64 4.74
N SER A 91 14.27 -20.20 5.80
CA SER A 91 13.70 -21.11 6.80
C SER A 91 12.46 -21.85 6.29
N THR A 92 12.18 -23.01 6.91
CA THR A 92 10.93 -23.74 6.72
C THR A 92 10.06 -23.58 7.97
N VAL A 93 8.78 -23.27 7.78
CA VAL A 93 7.76 -23.13 8.81
C VAL A 93 6.75 -24.26 8.67
N GLU A 94 6.60 -25.08 9.72
CA GLU A 94 5.67 -26.22 9.75
C GLU A 94 4.28 -25.83 10.28
N SER A 95 3.74 -24.73 9.77
CA SER A 95 2.46 -24.15 10.19
C SER A 95 1.99 -23.13 9.14
N SER A 96 0.68 -23.07 8.89
CA SER A 96 0.06 -22.00 8.10
C SER A 96 -0.04 -20.67 8.86
N THR A 97 0.33 -20.65 10.14
CA THR A 97 0.55 -19.43 10.92
C THR A 97 2.05 -19.15 11.01
N VAL A 98 2.48 -18.04 10.40
CA VAL A 98 3.87 -17.60 10.33
C VAL A 98 4.04 -16.37 11.21
N ARG A 99 4.92 -16.49 12.21
CA ARG A 99 5.29 -15.38 13.08
C ARG A 99 6.21 -14.41 12.36
N VAL A 100 5.88 -13.12 12.43
CA VAL A 100 6.71 -12.04 11.91
C VAL A 100 7.31 -11.24 13.07
N GLN A 101 8.63 -11.18 13.14
CA GLN A 101 9.36 -10.37 14.11
C GLN A 101 10.30 -9.44 13.40
N LEU A 102 10.19 -8.16 13.73
CA LEU A 102 11.04 -7.11 13.18
C LEU A 102 11.92 -6.50 14.27
N VAL A 103 13.07 -5.98 13.87
CA VAL A 103 13.89 -5.06 14.66
C VAL A 103 14.02 -3.76 13.88
N VAL A 104 13.89 -2.63 14.58
CA VAL A 104 14.04 -1.29 14.02
C VAL A 104 15.22 -0.59 14.68
N GLY A 105 16.05 0.08 13.87
CA GLY A 105 17.25 0.79 14.29
C GLY A 105 17.60 1.94 13.35
N GLY A 106 18.88 2.32 13.30
CA GLY A 106 19.36 3.41 12.43
C GLY A 106 19.20 4.80 13.06
N ASP A 107 19.20 5.84 12.22
CA ASP A 107 18.96 7.23 12.65
C ASP A 107 17.46 7.50 12.71
N LEU A 108 16.87 7.35 13.89
CA LEU A 108 15.42 7.39 14.10
C LEU A 108 14.84 8.78 14.32
N LYS A 109 15.58 9.86 14.09
CA LYS A 109 15.10 11.25 14.28
C LYS A 109 13.73 11.46 13.62
N GLY A 110 12.67 11.59 14.41
CA GLY A 110 11.28 11.69 13.93
C GLY A 110 10.60 10.38 13.48
N TYR A 111 11.32 9.26 13.36
CA TYR A 111 10.75 7.94 13.07
C TYR A 111 10.50 7.14 14.35
N LYS A 112 9.23 6.92 14.64
CA LYS A 112 8.77 6.03 15.70
C LYS A 112 7.48 5.37 15.25
N PRO A 113 7.48 4.04 14.99
CA PRO A 113 6.25 3.32 14.69
C PRO A 113 5.19 3.56 15.76
N GLY A 114 4.00 3.91 15.32
CA GLY A 114 2.87 4.17 16.20
C GLY A 114 1.81 4.97 15.49
N MET A 115 0.55 4.63 15.75
CA MET A 115 -0.60 5.35 15.21
C MET A 115 -1.04 6.42 16.21
N ASP A 116 -1.19 7.64 15.73
CA ASP A 116 -1.86 8.70 16.47
C ASP A 116 -3.38 8.42 16.51
N PRO A 117 -4.00 8.38 17.70
CA PRO A 117 -5.40 7.99 17.83
C PRO A 117 -6.39 9.02 17.30
N GLU A 118 -6.01 10.30 17.18
CA GLU A 118 -6.87 11.38 16.70
C GLU A 118 -6.87 11.43 15.17
N THR A 119 -5.69 11.42 14.58
CA THR A 119 -5.50 11.55 13.12
C THR A 119 -5.56 10.21 12.37
N LYS A 120 -5.40 9.08 13.07
CA LYS A 120 -5.25 7.73 12.50
C LYS A 120 -4.04 7.59 11.57
N MET A 121 -3.06 8.49 11.70
CA MET A 121 -1.82 8.48 10.94
C MET A 121 -0.63 8.22 11.87
N GLY A 122 0.48 7.78 11.30
CA GLY A 122 1.73 7.69 12.05
C GLY A 122 2.77 6.86 11.32
N ASN A 123 4.01 6.86 11.81
CA ASN A 123 5.02 6.02 11.19
C ASN A 123 4.61 4.56 11.36
N HIS A 124 4.93 3.75 10.36
CA HIS A 124 4.61 2.34 10.36
C HIS A 124 5.58 1.59 9.46
N ILE A 125 5.47 0.28 9.47
CA ILE A 125 6.17 -0.61 8.55
C ILE A 125 5.12 -1.22 7.64
N HIS A 126 5.30 -1.13 6.33
CA HIS A 126 4.50 -1.94 5.40
C HIS A 126 5.02 -3.37 5.46
N VAL A 127 4.15 -4.32 5.77
CA VAL A 127 4.45 -5.75 5.71
C VAL A 127 3.72 -6.33 4.51
N ILE A 128 4.45 -6.98 3.60
CA ILE A 128 3.90 -7.53 2.36
C ILE A 128 4.27 -8.99 2.25
N LEU A 129 3.26 -9.85 2.12
CA LEU A 129 3.42 -11.25 1.76
C LEU A 129 3.32 -11.40 0.24
N ASP A 130 4.34 -12.01 -0.36
CA ASP A 130 4.50 -12.20 -1.79
C ASP A 130 4.37 -10.88 -2.57
N ASN A 131 3.37 -10.77 -3.45
CA ASN A 131 3.04 -9.56 -4.22
C ASN A 131 1.63 -9.04 -3.91
N GLN A 132 1.15 -9.32 -2.70
CA GLN A 132 -0.18 -8.97 -2.25
C GLN A 132 -0.21 -7.59 -1.57
N PRO A 133 -1.40 -7.06 -1.20
CA PRO A 133 -1.51 -5.81 -0.46
C PRO A 133 -0.68 -5.82 0.83
N TYR A 134 -0.23 -4.63 1.23
CA TYR A 134 0.48 -4.46 2.49
C TYR A 134 -0.49 -4.43 3.66
N GLU A 135 0.01 -4.79 4.83
CA GLU A 135 -0.56 -4.40 6.12
C GLU A 135 0.34 -3.40 6.84
N ALA A 136 -0.27 -2.41 7.47
CA ALA A 136 0.45 -1.38 8.21
C ALA A 136 0.73 -1.85 9.65
N TYR A 137 1.99 -2.14 9.94
CA TYR A 137 2.43 -2.56 11.27
C TYR A 137 2.92 -1.35 12.08
N TYR A 138 2.04 -0.88 12.97
CA TYR A 138 2.27 0.32 13.78
C TYR A 138 2.97 0.05 15.12
N ASN A 139 2.87 -1.16 15.67
CA ASN A 139 3.37 -1.46 17.01
C ASN A 139 4.29 -2.67 17.01
N ILE A 140 5.60 -2.42 16.88
CA ILE A 140 6.63 -3.46 16.78
C ILE A 140 6.75 -4.34 18.05
N ASP A 141 6.24 -3.86 19.18
CA ASP A 141 6.23 -4.60 20.44
C ASP A 141 5.06 -5.59 20.52
N GLN A 142 4.04 -5.45 19.66
CA GLN A 142 2.92 -6.39 19.55
C GLN A 142 3.26 -7.48 18.54
N GLU A 143 2.82 -8.70 18.80
CA GLU A 143 3.02 -9.79 17.85
C GLU A 143 2.31 -9.52 16.52
N PHE A 144 3.00 -9.82 15.42
CA PHE A 144 2.45 -9.83 14.07
C PHE A 144 2.50 -11.25 13.54
N GLU A 145 1.37 -11.77 13.06
CA GLU A 145 1.29 -13.09 12.46
C GLU A 145 0.66 -12.98 11.08
N LEU A 146 1.17 -13.78 10.15
CA LEU A 146 0.48 -14.13 8.93
C LEU A 146 -0.24 -15.45 9.18
N ARG A 147 -1.54 -15.51 8.92
CA ARG A 147 -2.40 -16.67 9.16
C ARG A 147 -2.90 -17.21 7.84
N ASN A 148 -3.15 -18.52 7.81
CA ASN A 148 -3.63 -19.22 6.61
C ASN A 148 -2.69 -19.06 5.41
N VAL A 149 -1.38 -19.00 5.64
CA VAL A 149 -0.36 -18.98 4.59
C VAL A 149 -0.30 -20.38 3.96
N PRO A 150 -0.57 -20.53 2.65
CA PRO A 150 -0.52 -21.82 1.96
C PRO A 150 0.85 -22.51 2.05
N ASP A 151 0.91 -23.82 1.80
CA ASP A 151 2.19 -24.51 1.60
C ASP A 151 2.87 -24.01 0.31
N GLY A 152 4.17 -23.75 0.37
CA GLY A 152 4.92 -23.20 -0.76
C GLY A 152 6.10 -22.29 -0.36
N GLU A 153 6.86 -21.81 -1.36
CA GLU A 153 7.83 -20.73 -1.16
C GLU A 153 7.09 -19.39 -1.12
N HIS A 154 7.42 -18.56 -0.13
CA HIS A 154 6.88 -17.23 0.05
C HIS A 154 7.99 -16.20 0.21
N THR A 155 7.69 -14.97 -0.18
CA THR A 155 8.56 -13.80 -0.01
C THR A 155 7.93 -12.81 0.95
N LEU A 156 8.58 -12.50 2.07
CA LEU A 156 8.16 -11.45 3.00
C LEU A 156 8.98 -10.20 2.75
N ARG A 157 8.33 -9.09 2.46
CA ARG A 157 8.97 -7.78 2.28
C ARG A 157 8.49 -6.80 3.33
N VAL A 158 9.42 -6.01 3.86
CA VAL A 158 9.11 -4.93 4.79
C VAL A 158 9.82 -3.64 4.39
N PHE A 159 9.16 -2.51 4.61
CA PHE A 159 9.84 -1.21 4.55
C PHE A 159 9.23 -0.19 5.51
N ALA A 160 10.09 0.68 6.03
CA ALA A 160 9.69 1.79 6.87
C ALA A 160 8.92 2.84 6.05
N SER A 161 7.77 3.27 6.58
CA SER A 161 6.88 4.26 5.96
C SER A 161 6.58 5.42 6.90
N ARG A 162 6.44 6.60 6.30
CA ARG A 162 6.02 7.84 6.93
C ARG A 162 4.51 7.85 7.20
N PRO A 163 3.99 8.81 8.01
CA PRO A 163 2.56 8.92 8.29
C PRO A 163 1.66 9.01 7.05
N TRP A 164 2.18 9.52 5.93
CA TRP A 164 1.47 9.66 4.65
C TRP A 164 1.79 8.54 3.63
N HIS A 165 2.21 7.36 4.10
CA HIS A 165 2.47 6.16 3.28
C HIS A 165 3.60 6.28 2.26
N GLU A 166 4.49 7.26 2.45
CA GLU A 166 5.73 7.35 1.67
C GLU A 166 6.81 6.48 2.33
N SER A 167 7.45 5.62 1.57
CA SER A 167 8.58 4.82 2.04
C SER A 167 9.84 5.67 2.21
N TYR A 168 10.59 5.39 3.26
CA TYR A 168 11.96 5.88 3.42
C TYR A 168 12.86 5.27 2.34
N LYS A 169 13.80 6.06 1.81
CA LYS A 169 14.60 5.72 0.62
C LYS A 169 16.06 5.38 0.92
N ASN A 170 16.46 5.35 2.18
CA ASN A 170 17.78 4.88 2.57
C ASN A 170 17.88 3.35 2.41
N GLU A 171 19.09 2.85 2.16
CA GLU A 171 19.36 1.44 1.85
C GLU A 171 18.81 0.47 2.91
N GLU A 172 18.92 0.84 4.19
CA GLU A 172 18.53 -0.01 5.30
C GLU A 172 17.03 0.07 5.68
N ALA A 173 16.25 0.94 5.02
CA ALA A 173 14.81 1.10 5.31
C ALA A 173 13.92 0.02 4.68
N PHE A 174 14.52 -0.99 4.08
CA PHE A 174 13.86 -2.12 3.43
C PHE A 174 14.55 -3.42 3.81
N ASP A 175 13.77 -4.49 3.99
CA ASP A 175 14.29 -5.84 4.13
C ASP A 175 13.36 -6.86 3.44
N VAL A 176 13.94 -7.98 3.03
CA VAL A 176 13.23 -9.06 2.37
C VAL A 176 13.82 -10.41 2.77
N VAL A 177 12.93 -11.36 3.05
CA VAL A 177 13.31 -12.76 3.28
C VAL A 177 12.44 -13.68 2.46
N LYS A 178 12.98 -14.82 2.08
CA LYS A 178 12.23 -15.95 1.55
C LYS A 178 12.08 -17.02 2.62
N PHE A 179 10.94 -17.67 2.67
CA PHE A 179 10.71 -18.80 3.56
C PHE A 179 9.78 -19.81 2.89
N THR A 180 9.72 -21.02 3.42
CA THR A 180 8.85 -22.08 2.90
C THR A 180 7.86 -22.52 3.97
N VAL A 181 6.58 -22.60 3.65
CA VAL A 181 5.58 -23.27 4.49
C VAL A 181 5.44 -24.72 4.03
N LYS A 182 5.45 -25.66 4.97
CA LYS A 182 5.23 -27.09 4.69
C LYS A 182 4.32 -27.71 5.74
N ASN A 183 3.39 -28.56 5.30
CA ASN A 183 2.43 -29.24 6.17
C ASN A 183 1.67 -28.24 7.07
N GLY A 184 1.43 -27.02 6.58
CA GLY A 184 0.86 -25.93 7.37
C GLY A 184 -0.65 -26.04 7.54
N GLY A 185 -1.30 -26.81 6.68
CA GLY A 185 -2.75 -27.08 6.77
C GLY A 185 -3.63 -25.87 6.46
N ALA A 186 -3.15 -24.94 5.62
CA ALA A 186 -3.95 -23.79 5.19
C ALA A 186 -5.22 -24.23 4.44
N ASN A 187 -6.31 -23.51 4.66
CA ASN A 187 -7.50 -23.61 3.84
C ASN A 187 -7.29 -22.79 2.55
N LEU A 188 -7.19 -23.47 1.42
CA LEU A 188 -6.90 -22.86 0.12
C LEU A 188 -8.06 -22.01 -0.42
N ASP A 189 -9.28 -22.21 0.09
CA ASP A 189 -10.46 -21.41 -0.29
C ASP A 189 -10.50 -20.05 0.43
N LEU A 190 -9.63 -19.83 1.41
CA LEU A 190 -9.56 -18.61 2.22
C LEU A 190 -8.26 -17.84 1.93
N PRO A 191 -8.29 -16.51 2.02
CA PRO A 191 -7.06 -15.72 1.90
C PRO A 191 -6.16 -15.91 3.14
N ALA A 192 -4.89 -15.58 2.98
CA ALA A 192 -4.03 -15.30 4.12
C ALA A 192 -4.45 -13.99 4.79
N THR A 193 -4.28 -13.88 6.10
CA THR A 193 -4.63 -12.68 6.88
C THR A 193 -3.55 -12.31 7.87
N ALA A 194 -3.53 -11.05 8.30
CA ALA A 194 -2.80 -10.66 9.50
C ALA A 194 -3.58 -11.09 10.75
N ASN A 195 -2.94 -11.10 11.93
CA ASN A 195 -3.57 -11.45 13.20
C ASN A 195 -4.79 -10.60 13.58
N ASN A 196 -4.91 -9.39 13.03
CA ASN A 196 -6.08 -8.51 13.18
C ASN A 196 -7.19 -8.77 12.13
N GLY A 197 -7.04 -9.78 11.28
CA GLY A 197 -7.99 -10.15 10.24
C GLY A 197 -7.87 -9.36 8.93
N GLN A 198 -6.91 -8.43 8.81
CA GLN A 198 -6.64 -7.75 7.53
C GLN A 198 -6.19 -8.77 6.49
N GLN A 199 -6.74 -8.67 5.29
CA GLN A 199 -6.46 -9.60 4.21
C GLN A 199 -5.07 -9.34 3.64
N MET A 200 -4.23 -10.39 3.62
CA MET A 200 -2.83 -10.34 3.18
C MET A 200 -2.58 -11.09 1.87
N SER A 201 -3.59 -11.78 1.33
CA SER A 201 -3.55 -12.36 -0.01
C SER A 201 -4.94 -12.39 -0.62
N ASN A 202 -5.04 -12.53 -1.94
CA ASN A 202 -6.30 -12.96 -2.54
C ASN A 202 -6.59 -14.43 -2.18
N ALA A 203 -7.87 -14.78 -2.05
CA ALA A 203 -8.29 -16.18 -2.11
C ALA A 203 -7.98 -16.71 -3.52
N ASN A 204 -7.46 -17.93 -3.64
CA ASN A 204 -7.13 -18.58 -4.91
C ASN A 204 -5.99 -17.95 -5.74
N ALA A 205 -4.84 -17.62 -5.14
CA ALA A 205 -3.66 -17.22 -5.92
C ALA A 205 -2.88 -18.41 -6.54
N ASN A 206 -3.38 -19.65 -6.43
CA ASN A 206 -2.73 -20.84 -6.95
C ASN A 206 -3.60 -21.47 -8.07
N THR A 207 -3.60 -20.82 -9.24
CA THR A 207 -3.92 -21.44 -10.54
C THR A 207 -2.87 -21.06 -11.55
#